data_AF-E3NQZ9-F1
#
_entry.id   AF-E3NQZ9-F1
#
_cell.length_a   1.000
_cell.length_b   1.000
_cell.length_c   1.000
_cell.angle_alpha   90.00
_cell.angle_beta   90.00
_cell.angle_gamma   90.00
#
_symmetry.space_group_name_H-M   'P 1'
#
loop_
_entity.id
_entity.type
_entity.pdbx_description
1 polymer ?
#
loop_
_entity_poly.entity_id
_entity_poly.type
_entity_poly.pdbx_seq_one_letter_code
_entity_poly.pdbx_strand_id
1 'polypeptide(L)'
;MVAPSKFPFLHLPHLARNEVLRQLTPFEIIILSLCSKSANKLCKDIRKRAINGGCCGNGNRIELKLSSKNEITLRFRDPRLTTWSFYFEDSIDSRSFKVIKNLYTSSWTPSEDQVKFIIFRNERTRLDHNLRLFTTGPDDIEVIERWVLYLSDLFNASLDKLHLNSEYFGIEENKRIINAFGTEGSMTTFVLEHGDVKGKEDEELIRWILENQPARRHLTLNFLPNEGFSFDFKTLKYYFWDIKIENSKWISLEQTFDINSMIIKLAGSSFTNNEFKIIMNKWKNGWNPNWSSMKIEFSETLDVENFVSENLSDNEVDPASKPLLNVFANLNLRLGGAEDTIVYNVSRPDKTVMTIRINDKIVDFILYNLR
;
A
#
# COMPACT_ATOMS: atom_id res chain seq x y z
N MET A 1 46.11 4.71 27.79
CA MET A 1 44.66 4.77 28.05
C MET A 1 44.20 3.36 28.43
N VAL A 2 43.72 3.18 29.66
CA VAL A 2 43.17 1.89 30.11
C VAL A 2 41.81 1.73 29.45
N ALA A 3 41.59 0.64 28.70
CA ALA A 3 40.29 0.36 28.12
C ALA A 3 39.25 0.26 29.25
N PRO A 4 38.08 0.93 29.15
CA PRO A 4 37.06 0.86 30.18
C PRO A 4 36.68 -0.62 30.43
N SER A 5 36.53 -0.97 31.72
CA SER A 5 36.16 -2.33 32.13
C SER A 5 34.86 -2.75 31.43
N LYS A 6 34.83 -3.97 30.87
CA LYS A 6 33.67 -4.50 30.13
C LYS A 6 32.42 -4.43 31.00
N PHE A 7 31.39 -3.70 30.56
CA PHE A 7 30.11 -3.64 31.25
C PHE A 7 29.30 -4.94 31.00
N PRO A 8 28.97 -5.72 32.04
CA PRO A 8 28.37 -7.04 31.88
C PRO A 8 26.85 -6.94 31.68
N PHE A 9 26.41 -6.32 30.58
CA PHE A 9 24.98 -6.03 30.30
C PHE A 9 24.04 -7.22 30.53
N LEU A 10 24.43 -8.43 30.10
CA LEU A 10 23.60 -9.63 30.25
C LEU A 10 23.43 -10.10 31.70
N HIS A 11 24.31 -9.69 32.60
CA HIS A 11 24.28 -10.02 34.04
C HIS A 11 23.48 -9.01 34.86
N LEU A 12 22.95 -7.96 34.23
CA LEU A 12 22.07 -7.02 34.91
C LEU A 12 20.80 -7.71 35.43
N PRO A 13 20.26 -7.27 36.58
CA PRO A 13 18.95 -7.68 37.04
C PRO A 13 17.89 -7.48 35.94
N HIS A 14 16.92 -8.39 35.87
CA HIS A 14 15.91 -8.42 34.80
C HIS A 14 15.19 -7.07 34.60
N LEU A 15 14.89 -6.34 35.68
CA LEU A 15 14.23 -5.02 35.60
C LEU A 15 15.12 -3.97 34.91
N ALA A 16 16.37 -3.82 35.38
CA ALA A 16 17.31 -2.86 34.80
C ALA A 16 17.61 -3.19 33.33
N ARG A 17 17.79 -4.48 33.02
CA ARG A 17 18.04 -4.95 31.67
C ARG A 17 16.88 -4.65 30.72
N ASN A 18 15.64 -4.88 31.16
CA ASN A 18 14.46 -4.58 30.35
C ASN A 18 14.29 -3.09 30.12
N GLU A 19 14.64 -2.26 31.10
CA GLU A 19 14.53 -0.81 30.96
C GLU A 19 15.49 -0.25 29.93
N VAL A 20 16.74 -0.73 29.91
CA VAL A 20 17.69 -0.39 28.84
C VAL A 20 17.16 -0.83 27.47
N LEU A 21 16.62 -2.05 27.37
CA LEU A 21 16.15 -2.60 26.09
C LEU A 21 14.90 -1.92 25.53
N ARG A 22 14.12 -1.25 26.38
CA ARG A 22 12.99 -0.41 25.95
C ARG A 22 13.45 0.88 25.31
N GLN A 23 14.60 1.39 25.72
CA GLN A 23 15.16 2.63 25.19
C GLN A 23 15.91 2.43 23.87
N LEU A 24 16.30 1.20 23.56
CA LEU A 24 16.97 0.89 22.30
C LEU A 24 16.04 1.09 21.09
N THR A 25 16.61 1.70 20.06
CA THR A 25 16.05 1.80 18.72
C THR A 25 15.99 0.42 18.04
N PRO A 26 15.16 0.24 17.00
CA PRO A 26 15.14 -0.96 16.17
C PRO A 26 16.51 -1.38 15.65
N PHE A 27 17.35 -0.46 15.18
CA PHE A 27 18.70 -0.83 14.72
C PHE A 27 19.60 -1.30 15.86
N GLU A 28 19.57 -0.66 17.02
CA GLU A 28 20.34 -1.12 18.20
C GLU A 28 19.89 -2.50 18.68
N ILE A 29 18.59 -2.80 18.60
CA ILE A 29 18.05 -4.12 18.94
C ILE A 29 18.56 -5.19 17.97
N ILE A 30 18.60 -4.87 16.68
CA ILE A 30 19.17 -5.75 15.66
C ILE A 30 20.62 -6.04 16.00
N ILE A 31 21.44 -5.00 16.19
CA ILE A 31 22.87 -5.12 16.53
C ILE A 31 23.04 -6.04 17.74
N LEU A 32 22.34 -5.75 18.83
CA LEU A 32 22.42 -6.54 20.06
C LEU A 32 22.00 -7.99 19.84
N SER A 33 20.93 -8.22 19.08
CA SER A 33 20.43 -9.56 18.81
C SER A 33 21.37 -10.39 17.93
N LEU A 34 22.23 -9.74 17.13
CA LEU A 34 23.26 -10.41 16.33
C LEU A 34 24.50 -10.79 17.15
N CYS A 35 24.70 -10.21 18.35
CA CYS A 35 25.88 -10.49 19.18
C CYS A 35 25.90 -11.90 19.77
N SER A 36 24.75 -12.49 20.11
CA SER A 36 24.68 -13.87 20.65
C SER A 36 23.26 -14.43 20.64
N LYS A 37 23.12 -15.76 20.72
CA LYS A 37 21.82 -16.44 20.87
C LYS A 37 21.04 -15.96 22.10
N SER A 38 21.74 -15.71 23.22
CA SER A 38 21.13 -15.23 24.46
C SER A 38 20.59 -13.81 24.32
N ALA A 39 21.33 -12.93 23.65
CA ALA A 39 20.89 -11.57 23.35
C ALA A 39 19.71 -11.58 22.37
N ASN A 40 19.75 -12.43 21.35
CA ASN A 40 18.63 -12.62 20.41
C ASN A 40 17.32 -12.99 21.11
N LYS A 41 17.37 -14.02 21.98
CA LYS A 41 16.20 -14.46 22.76
C LYS A 41 15.66 -13.32 23.63
N LEU A 42 16.56 -12.60 24.29
CA LEU A 42 16.20 -11.48 25.15
C LEU A 42 15.49 -10.33 24.38
N CYS A 43 16.01 -9.96 23.20
CA CYS A 43 15.38 -8.94 22.35
C CYS A 43 13.96 -9.35 21.94
N LYS A 44 13.77 -10.61 21.51
CA LYS A 44 12.46 -11.17 21.13
C LYS A 44 11.44 -11.13 22.27
N ASP A 45 11.85 -11.57 23.47
CA ASP A 45 10.96 -11.67 24.63
C ASP A 45 10.41 -10.30 25.07
N ILE A 46 11.16 -9.22 24.85
CA ILE A 46 10.72 -7.86 25.17
C ILE A 46 9.73 -7.34 24.13
N ARG A 47 9.99 -7.60 22.84
CA ARG A 47 9.15 -7.10 21.76
C ARG A 47 7.79 -7.80 21.72
N LYS A 48 7.73 -9.10 22.05
CA LYS A 48 6.45 -9.83 22.22
C LYS A 48 5.56 -9.22 23.32
N ARG A 49 6.16 -8.76 24.43
CA ARG A 49 5.41 -8.19 25.56
C ARG A 49 4.83 -6.80 25.29
N ALA A 50 5.38 -6.04 24.35
CA ALA A 50 4.91 -4.70 24.00
C ALA A 50 3.62 -4.68 23.15
N ILE A 51 3.27 -5.79 22.49
CA ILE A 51 2.16 -5.86 21.52
C ILE A 51 0.84 -6.31 22.15
N ASN A 52 0.89 -7.01 23.30
CA ASN A 52 -0.29 -7.58 23.98
C ASN A 52 -1.19 -6.56 24.72
N GLY A 53 -0.98 -5.25 24.53
CA GLY A 53 -1.67 -4.18 25.26
C GLY A 53 -2.72 -3.37 24.47
N GLY A 54 -3.04 -3.72 23.22
CA GLY A 54 -3.94 -2.92 22.37
C GLY A 54 -5.07 -3.70 21.71
N CYS A 55 -6.32 -3.35 22.02
CA CYS A 55 -7.56 -3.98 21.53
C CYS A 55 -7.87 -3.80 20.02
N CYS A 56 -6.98 -3.20 19.24
CA CYS A 56 -7.19 -3.00 17.80
C CYS A 56 -5.97 -3.56 17.06
N GLY A 57 -6.16 -4.66 16.31
CA GLY A 57 -5.15 -5.53 15.67
C GLY A 57 -4.19 -4.91 14.65
N ASN A 58 -3.52 -3.82 15.01
CA ASN A 58 -2.44 -3.20 14.25
C ASN A 58 -1.13 -3.41 15.02
N GLY A 59 -0.48 -4.56 14.79
CA GLY A 59 0.88 -4.85 15.25
C GLY A 59 1.95 -4.14 14.41
N ASN A 60 3.21 -4.47 14.67
CA ASN A 60 4.34 -4.03 13.86
C ASN A 60 4.22 -4.63 12.45
N ARG A 61 4.67 -3.89 11.43
CA ARG A 61 4.51 -4.26 10.02
C ARG A 61 5.81 -4.09 9.27
N ILE A 62 6.02 -4.99 8.31
CA ILE A 62 7.12 -4.92 7.35
C ILE A 62 6.52 -4.56 5.99
N GLU A 63 7.13 -3.59 5.31
CA GLU A 63 6.88 -3.29 3.90
C GLU A 63 8.13 -3.67 3.11
N LEU A 64 7.96 -4.43 2.03
CA LEU A 64 9.04 -4.80 1.11
C LEU A 64 8.77 -4.12 -0.23
N LYS A 65 9.77 -3.40 -0.74
CA LYS A 65 9.77 -2.83 -2.08
C LYS A 65 10.91 -3.45 -2.88
N LEU A 66 10.57 -4.04 -4.01
CA LEU A 66 11.49 -4.63 -4.98
C LEU A 66 11.40 -3.82 -6.27
N SER A 67 12.46 -3.10 -6.61
CA SER A 67 12.55 -2.22 -7.79
C SER A 67 14.03 -1.94 -8.10
N SER A 68 14.34 -0.87 -8.85
CA SER A 68 15.73 -0.40 -9.03
C SER A 68 16.53 -0.18 -7.74
N LYS A 69 15.85 0.02 -6.61
CA LYS A 69 16.46 0.09 -5.28
C LYS A 69 15.56 -0.69 -4.33
N ASN A 70 15.99 -1.89 -3.98
CA ASN A 70 15.24 -2.70 -3.04
C ASN A 70 15.25 -2.05 -1.66
N GLU A 71 14.11 -2.07 -0.99
CA GLU A 71 13.92 -1.44 0.31
C GLU A 71 13.07 -2.34 1.21
N ILE A 72 13.49 -2.47 2.48
CA ILE A 72 12.66 -3.05 3.54
C ILE A 72 12.39 -1.96 4.57
N THR A 73 11.13 -1.65 4.81
CA THR A 73 10.72 -0.66 5.82
C THR A 73 10.03 -1.35 6.98
N LEU A 74 10.52 -1.13 8.19
CA LEU A 74 9.84 -1.48 9.43
C LEU A 74 8.97 -0.32 9.89
N ARG A 75 7.70 -0.62 10.17
CA ARG A 75 6.76 0.32 10.77
C ARG A 75 6.26 -0.19 12.10
N PHE A 76 6.52 0.60 13.12
CA PHE A 76 6.07 0.34 14.48
C PHE A 76 4.84 1.19 14.78
N ARG A 77 4.07 0.77 15.78
CA ARG A 77 2.96 1.56 16.32
C ARG A 77 3.50 2.69 17.20
N ASP A 78 4.16 3.67 16.58
CA ASP A 78 4.68 4.86 17.24
C ASP A 78 3.81 6.07 16.88
N PRO A 79 3.29 6.85 17.85
CA PRO A 79 2.61 8.12 17.57
C PRO A 79 3.46 9.12 16.77
N ARG A 80 4.80 9.01 16.77
CA ARG A 80 5.72 9.86 16.00
C ARG A 80 5.85 9.48 14.53
N LEU A 81 5.27 8.35 14.11
CA LEU A 81 5.28 7.86 12.72
C LEU A 81 6.70 7.62 12.15
N THR A 82 7.68 7.38 13.02
CA THR A 82 9.07 7.07 12.64
C THR A 82 9.14 5.76 11.85
N THR A 83 9.91 5.76 10.77
CA THR A 83 10.19 4.57 9.95
C THR A 83 11.65 4.18 10.06
N TRP A 84 11.91 2.89 9.86
CA TRP A 84 13.24 2.31 9.88
C TRP A 84 13.42 1.52 8.59
N SER A 85 14.17 2.05 7.64
CA SER A 85 14.35 1.45 6.31
C SER A 85 15.75 0.88 6.12
N PHE A 86 15.81 -0.22 5.39
CA PHE A 86 17.03 -0.80 4.86
C PHE A 86 17.02 -0.65 3.35
N TYR A 87 18.03 -0.01 2.78
CA TYR A 87 18.22 0.12 1.34
C TYR A 87 19.31 -0.82 0.88
N PHE A 88 19.06 -1.57 -0.19
CA PHE A 88 20.04 -2.43 -0.81
C PHE A 88 20.77 -1.67 -1.92
N GLU A 89 22.10 -1.66 -1.86
CA GLU A 89 22.97 -1.07 -2.86
C GLU A 89 23.80 -2.16 -3.56
N ASP A 90 24.05 -1.96 -4.86
CA ASP A 90 24.73 -2.94 -5.71
C ASP A 90 26.25 -3.02 -5.49
N SER A 91 26.85 -1.98 -4.89
CA SER A 91 28.29 -1.87 -4.73
C SER A 91 28.73 -1.97 -3.28
N ILE A 92 29.50 -3.01 -2.96
CA ILE A 92 30.03 -3.22 -1.63
C ILE A 92 31.08 -2.15 -1.30
N ASP A 93 30.90 -1.48 -0.16
CA ASP A 93 31.96 -0.67 0.43
C ASP A 93 33.12 -1.57 0.88
N SER A 94 34.35 -1.17 0.53
CA SER A 94 35.60 -1.74 1.02
C SER A 94 35.66 -1.94 2.55
N ARG A 95 34.91 -1.14 3.31
CA ARG A 95 34.80 -1.23 4.78
C ARG A 95 33.41 -1.71 5.20
N SER A 96 33.06 -2.93 4.83
CA SER A 96 31.78 -3.53 5.20
C SER A 96 31.87 -4.48 6.39
N PHE A 97 30.84 -4.46 7.23
CA PHE A 97 30.60 -5.33 8.36
C PHE A 97 29.60 -6.41 7.97
N LYS A 98 29.91 -7.66 8.30
CA LYS A 98 28.99 -8.77 8.09
C LYS A 98 27.80 -8.66 9.05
N VAL A 99 26.59 -8.67 8.50
CA VAL A 99 25.32 -8.69 9.25
C VAL A 99 24.90 -10.14 9.46
N ILE A 100 24.67 -10.87 8.36
CA ILE A 100 24.39 -12.31 8.31
C ILE A 100 25.07 -12.91 7.08
N LYS A 101 24.87 -14.22 6.80
CA LYS A 101 25.44 -14.85 5.59
C LYS A 101 24.99 -14.09 4.34
N ASN A 102 25.95 -13.60 3.57
CA ASN A 102 25.78 -12.87 2.30
C ASN A 102 25.08 -11.50 2.45
N LEU A 103 25.00 -10.94 3.67
CA LEU A 103 24.43 -9.61 3.92
C LEU A 103 25.38 -8.77 4.77
N TYR A 104 25.67 -7.56 4.31
CA TYR A 104 26.67 -6.69 4.87
C TYR A 104 26.14 -5.25 5.01
N THR A 105 26.79 -4.44 5.82
CA THR A 105 26.52 -2.99 5.94
C THR A 105 27.83 -2.23 6.09
N SER A 106 27.92 -1.00 5.59
CA SER A 106 29.13 -0.16 5.73
C SER A 106 29.19 0.54 7.09
N SER A 107 28.04 0.72 7.74
CA SER A 107 27.92 1.41 9.02
C SER A 107 26.64 0.98 9.72
N TRP A 108 26.72 0.82 11.04
CA TRP A 108 25.55 0.63 11.91
C TRP A 108 24.91 1.95 12.35
N THR A 109 25.51 3.07 12.00
CA THR A 109 24.94 4.40 12.22
C THR A 109 24.01 4.74 11.06
N PRO A 110 22.70 4.88 11.30
CA PRO A 110 21.76 5.21 10.25
C PRO A 110 21.92 6.66 9.79
N SER A 111 21.59 6.94 8.52
CA SER A 111 21.28 8.31 8.11
C SER A 111 19.87 8.68 8.56
N GLU A 112 19.67 9.96 8.85
CA GLU A 112 18.37 10.48 9.29
C GLU A 112 17.86 11.48 8.26
N ASP A 113 16.67 11.19 7.73
CA ASP A 113 16.01 12.04 6.75
C ASP A 113 14.72 12.62 7.35
N GLN A 114 14.56 13.94 7.27
CA GLN A 114 13.31 14.60 7.65
C GLN A 114 12.36 14.60 6.47
N VAL A 115 11.32 13.78 6.55
CA VAL A 115 10.32 13.65 5.51
C VAL A 115 9.09 14.47 5.88
N LYS A 116 8.79 15.47 5.06
CA LYS A 116 7.53 16.22 5.13
C LYS A 116 6.43 15.48 4.42
N PHE A 117 5.28 15.37 5.06
CA PHE A 117 4.10 14.73 4.50
C PHE A 117 2.84 15.44 4.96
N ILE A 118 1.79 15.37 4.16
CA ILE A 118 0.54 16.04 4.45
C ILE A 118 -0.47 15.02 5.00
N ILE A 119 -0.95 15.26 6.22
CA ILE A 119 -2.14 14.58 6.76
C ILE A 119 -3.21 15.64 6.97
N PHE A 120 -4.41 15.44 6.41
CA PHE A 120 -5.55 16.33 6.66
C PHE A 120 -5.24 17.80 6.31
N ARG A 121 -4.47 18.04 5.24
CA ARG A 121 -3.92 19.35 4.83
C ARG A 121 -2.89 19.99 5.77
N ASN A 122 -2.57 19.35 6.88
CA ASN A 122 -1.50 19.78 7.76
C ASN A 122 -0.19 19.12 7.33
N GLU A 123 0.82 19.94 7.07
CA GLU A 123 2.18 19.45 6.93
C GLU A 123 2.64 18.89 8.28
N ARG A 124 3.16 17.68 8.24
CA ARG A 124 3.82 17.01 9.36
C ARG A 124 5.20 16.58 8.91
N THR A 125 6.11 16.49 9.86
CA THR A 125 7.45 15.96 9.64
C THR A 125 7.58 14.65 10.39
N ARG A 126 8.10 13.63 9.72
CA ARG A 126 8.56 12.39 10.35
C ARG A 126 10.06 12.26 10.14
N LEU A 127 10.68 11.47 11.00
CA LEU A 127 12.08 11.10 10.89
C LEU A 127 12.16 9.68 10.34
N ASP A 128 12.86 9.54 9.23
CA ASP A 128 13.13 8.25 8.60
C ASP A 128 14.58 7.90 8.91
N HIS A 129 14.80 6.74 9.54
CA HIS A 129 16.13 6.22 9.84
C HIS A 129 16.50 5.15 8.83
N ASN A 130 17.61 5.36 8.15
CA ASN A 130 17.95 4.64 6.93
C ASN A 130 19.31 3.96 7.07
N LEU A 131 19.35 2.65 6.80
CA LEU A 131 20.57 1.85 6.84
C LEU A 131 20.84 1.25 5.46
N ARG A 132 22.10 1.28 5.02
CA ARG A 132 22.52 0.68 3.75
C ARG A 132 22.97 -0.76 3.96
N LEU A 133 22.46 -1.65 3.13
CA LEU A 133 22.80 -3.05 3.09
C LEU A 133 23.36 -3.43 1.72
N PHE A 134 24.21 -4.45 1.72
CA PHE A 134 24.82 -5.00 0.52
C PHE A 134 24.67 -6.52 0.56
N THR A 135 24.26 -7.11 -0.56
CA THR A 135 24.25 -8.55 -0.74
C THR A 135 25.55 -9.00 -1.39
N THR A 136 26.05 -10.17 -0.99
CA THR A 136 27.25 -10.77 -1.59
C THR A 136 26.96 -12.24 -1.87
N GLY A 137 26.35 -12.53 -3.01
CA GLY A 137 25.95 -13.88 -3.37
C GLY A 137 25.36 -13.95 -4.77
N PRO A 138 25.09 -15.15 -5.28
CA PRO A 138 24.48 -15.31 -6.60
C PRO A 138 22.98 -14.99 -6.61
N ASP A 139 22.36 -14.76 -5.46
CA ASP A 139 20.91 -14.74 -5.29
C ASP A 139 20.48 -13.75 -4.21
N ASP A 140 20.15 -12.53 -4.63
CA ASP A 140 19.76 -11.45 -3.72
C ASP A 140 18.38 -11.68 -3.10
N ILE A 141 17.47 -12.33 -3.84
CA ILE A 141 16.10 -12.62 -3.38
C ILE A 141 16.16 -13.54 -2.15
N GLU A 142 16.98 -14.58 -2.16
CA GLU A 142 17.16 -15.48 -1.00
C GLU A 142 17.71 -14.73 0.23
N VAL A 143 18.63 -13.78 0.02
CA VAL A 143 19.21 -12.99 1.11
C VAL A 143 18.18 -12.04 1.70
N ILE A 144 17.41 -11.36 0.85
CA ILE A 144 16.30 -10.47 1.24
C ILE A 144 15.24 -11.26 2.01
N GLU A 145 14.84 -12.44 1.51
CA GLU A 145 13.87 -13.32 2.16
C GLU A 145 14.32 -13.70 3.58
N ARG A 146 15.57 -14.16 3.71
CA ARG A 146 16.14 -14.51 5.02
C ARG A 146 16.17 -13.31 5.97
N TRP A 147 16.45 -12.12 5.45
CA TRP A 147 16.45 -10.90 6.24
C TRP A 147 15.04 -10.50 6.70
N VAL A 148 14.04 -10.56 5.82
CA VAL A 148 12.62 -10.33 6.16
C VAL A 148 12.16 -11.31 7.24
N LEU A 149 12.48 -12.61 7.10
CA LEU A 149 12.13 -13.62 8.10
C LEU A 149 12.77 -13.35 9.46
N TYR A 150 14.05 -12.97 9.46
CA TYR A 150 14.75 -12.60 10.68
C TYR A 150 14.11 -11.37 11.36
N LEU A 151 13.78 -10.33 10.59
CA LEU A 151 13.12 -9.12 11.11
C LEU A 151 11.72 -9.43 11.64
N SER A 152 10.97 -10.26 10.92
CA SER A 152 9.63 -10.71 11.29
C SER A 152 9.64 -11.40 12.65
N ASP A 153 10.55 -12.35 12.84
CA ASP A 153 10.74 -13.08 14.10
C ASP A 153 11.26 -12.19 15.24
N LEU A 154 12.20 -11.28 14.96
CA LEU A 154 12.77 -10.38 15.97
C LEU A 154 11.74 -9.37 16.51
N PHE A 155 10.94 -8.78 15.61
CA PHE A 155 10.00 -7.71 15.95
C PHE A 155 8.55 -8.16 16.10
N ASN A 156 8.28 -9.46 15.90
CA ASN A 156 6.94 -10.00 15.84
C ASN A 156 6.06 -9.18 14.87
N ALA A 157 6.58 -9.00 13.66
CA ALA A 157 6.05 -8.13 12.62
C ALA A 157 5.80 -8.93 11.35
N SER A 158 4.59 -8.90 10.80
CA SER A 158 4.30 -9.60 9.56
C SER A 158 4.64 -8.76 8.34
N LEU A 159 4.97 -9.41 7.22
CA LEU A 159 5.01 -8.76 5.91
C LEU A 159 3.58 -8.36 5.52
N ASP A 160 3.32 -7.06 5.46
CA ASP A 160 1.99 -6.46 5.29
C ASP A 160 1.80 -5.84 3.91
N LYS A 161 2.89 -5.34 3.33
CA LYS A 161 2.91 -4.71 2.02
C LYS A 161 4.06 -5.24 1.16
N LEU A 162 3.74 -5.60 -0.07
CA LEU A 162 4.71 -5.90 -1.12
C LEU A 162 4.51 -4.93 -2.28
N HIS A 163 5.56 -4.18 -2.62
CA HIS A 163 5.65 -3.38 -3.82
C HIS A 163 6.63 -4.08 -4.75
N LEU A 164 6.17 -4.48 -5.93
CA LEU A 164 6.98 -5.09 -6.97
C LEU A 164 6.96 -4.20 -8.21
N ASN A 165 8.12 -3.72 -8.62
CA ASN A 165 8.33 -3.23 -9.97
C ASN A 165 8.92 -4.37 -10.82
N SER A 166 8.08 -5.01 -11.63
CA SER A 166 8.44 -6.25 -12.30
C SER A 166 9.40 -6.07 -13.48
N GLU A 167 9.59 -4.84 -13.98
CA GLU A 167 10.53 -4.53 -15.08
C GLU A 167 12.00 -4.76 -14.69
N TYR A 168 12.32 -4.72 -13.39
CA TYR A 168 13.70 -4.89 -12.89
C TYR A 168 14.12 -6.35 -12.68
N PHE A 169 13.23 -7.31 -12.94
CA PHE A 169 13.47 -8.72 -12.68
C PHE A 169 13.08 -9.57 -13.90
N GLY A 170 13.76 -10.69 -14.12
CA GLY A 170 13.35 -11.67 -15.11
C GLY A 170 12.00 -12.31 -14.79
N ILE A 171 11.40 -13.01 -15.76
CA ILE A 171 10.10 -13.69 -15.60
C ILE A 171 10.12 -14.66 -14.41
N GLU A 172 11.13 -15.52 -14.33
CA GLU A 172 11.23 -16.53 -13.27
C GLU A 172 11.56 -15.92 -11.91
N GLU A 173 12.30 -14.81 -11.88
CA GLU A 173 12.57 -14.06 -10.65
C GLU A 173 11.31 -13.41 -10.10
N ASN A 174 10.50 -12.78 -10.96
CA ASN A 174 9.19 -12.23 -10.59
C ASN A 174 8.27 -13.30 -10.00
N LYS A 175 8.18 -14.47 -10.66
CA LYS A 175 7.38 -15.59 -10.15
C LYS A 175 7.88 -16.06 -8.79
N ARG A 176 9.20 -16.18 -8.63
CA ARG A 176 9.83 -16.56 -7.36
C ARG A 176 9.54 -15.54 -6.26
N ILE A 177 9.60 -14.24 -6.54
CA ILE A 177 9.27 -13.17 -5.58
C ILE A 177 7.84 -13.34 -5.06
N ILE A 178 6.86 -13.49 -5.97
CA ILE A 178 5.46 -13.68 -5.58
C ILE A 178 5.29 -14.95 -4.74
N ASN A 179 5.95 -16.04 -5.10
CA ASN A 179 5.87 -17.29 -4.34
C ASN A 179 6.55 -17.21 -2.97
N ALA A 180 7.70 -16.55 -2.85
CA ALA A 180 8.45 -16.42 -1.60
C ALA A 180 7.72 -15.52 -0.60
N PHE A 181 7.23 -14.37 -1.06
CA PHE A 181 6.65 -13.34 -0.18
C PHE A 181 5.12 -13.38 -0.12
N GLY A 182 4.47 -14.16 -0.98
CA GLY A 182 3.01 -14.22 -1.08
C GLY A 182 2.31 -15.31 -0.25
N THR A 183 3.05 -16.14 0.48
CA THR A 183 2.51 -17.33 1.15
C THR A 183 2.02 -17.08 2.59
N GLU A 184 2.33 -15.94 3.20
CA GLU A 184 1.88 -15.64 4.55
C GLU A 184 0.51 -14.95 4.55
N GLY A 185 -0.43 -15.50 5.31
CA GLY A 185 -1.82 -15.04 5.47
C GLY A 185 -2.02 -13.58 5.89
N SER A 186 -0.93 -12.83 6.09
CA SER A 186 -0.88 -11.46 6.60
C SER A 186 -0.84 -10.37 5.54
N MET A 187 -0.51 -10.67 4.27
CA MET A 187 -0.35 -9.61 3.26
C MET A 187 -1.66 -8.87 3.03
N THR A 188 -1.67 -7.56 3.31
CA THR A 188 -2.85 -6.72 3.10
C THR A 188 -2.77 -5.93 1.81
N THR A 189 -1.56 -5.51 1.42
CA THR A 189 -1.34 -4.56 0.33
C THR A 189 -0.37 -5.11 -0.71
N PHE A 190 -0.75 -5.05 -1.98
CA PHE A 190 0.12 -5.34 -3.10
C PHE A 190 0.13 -4.18 -4.09
N VAL A 191 1.33 -3.78 -4.51
CA VAL A 191 1.55 -2.75 -5.52
C VAL A 191 2.34 -3.38 -6.65
N LEU A 192 1.75 -3.41 -7.84
CA LEU A 192 2.42 -3.80 -9.07
C LEU A 192 2.73 -2.56 -9.88
N GLU A 193 4.02 -2.34 -10.12
CA GLU A 193 4.52 -1.40 -11.11
C GLU A 193 5.15 -2.17 -12.26
N HIS A 194 4.93 -1.70 -13.46
CA HIS A 194 5.66 -2.11 -14.65
C HIS A 194 5.63 -0.92 -15.60
N GLY A 195 6.69 -0.70 -16.38
CA GLY A 195 6.67 0.33 -17.41
C GLY A 195 5.74 -0.05 -18.58
N ASP A 196 6.26 0.10 -19.79
CA ASP A 196 5.61 -0.43 -20.99
C ASP A 196 5.79 -1.95 -21.04
N VAL A 197 4.69 -2.69 -21.11
CA VAL A 197 4.68 -4.15 -21.21
C VAL A 197 5.13 -4.55 -22.62
N LYS A 198 6.32 -5.16 -22.76
CA LYS A 198 6.95 -5.39 -24.06
C LYS A 198 6.64 -6.79 -24.57
N GLY A 199 5.64 -6.86 -25.45
CA GLY A 199 5.28 -8.09 -26.13
C GLY A 199 4.57 -9.11 -25.24
N LYS A 200 4.42 -10.33 -25.78
CA LYS A 200 3.49 -11.32 -25.24
C LYS A 200 3.94 -11.97 -23.93
N GLU A 201 5.25 -12.19 -23.75
CA GLU A 201 5.79 -12.83 -22.55
C GLU A 201 5.56 -11.97 -21.29
N ASP A 202 5.77 -10.65 -21.41
CA ASP A 202 5.50 -9.71 -20.32
C ASP A 202 4.01 -9.65 -19.99
N GLU A 203 3.12 -9.71 -20.98
CA GLU A 203 1.67 -9.78 -20.74
C GLU A 203 1.26 -11.05 -19.99
N GLU A 204 1.83 -12.19 -20.37
CA GLU A 204 1.62 -13.47 -19.68
C GLU A 204 2.13 -13.41 -18.24
N LEU A 205 3.28 -12.77 -18.01
CA LEU A 205 3.79 -12.51 -16.67
C LEU A 205 2.86 -11.62 -15.86
N ILE A 206 2.39 -10.49 -16.42
CA ILE A 206 1.48 -9.57 -15.72
C ILE A 206 0.18 -10.28 -15.34
N ARG A 207 -0.43 -11.05 -16.26
CA ARG A 207 -1.62 -11.87 -15.95
C ARG A 207 -1.34 -12.84 -14.81
N TRP A 208 -0.23 -13.57 -14.89
CA TRP A 208 0.17 -14.51 -13.85
C TRP A 208 0.34 -13.81 -12.50
N ILE A 209 0.96 -12.63 -12.46
CA ILE A 209 1.10 -11.85 -11.21
C ILE A 209 -0.28 -11.46 -10.68
N LEU A 210 -1.18 -10.96 -11.52
CA LEU A 210 -2.53 -10.56 -11.10
C LEU A 210 -3.35 -11.74 -10.53
N GLU A 211 -3.20 -12.94 -11.09
CA GLU A 211 -3.86 -14.17 -10.62
C GLU A 211 -3.27 -14.72 -9.31
N ASN A 212 -1.98 -14.46 -9.08
CA ASN A 212 -1.21 -15.03 -7.97
C ASN A 212 -0.83 -14.03 -6.88
N GLN A 213 -1.18 -12.75 -7.04
CA GLN A 213 -0.84 -11.73 -6.06
C GLN A 213 -1.46 -12.05 -4.67
N PRO A 214 -0.74 -11.75 -3.57
CA PRO A 214 -1.13 -12.18 -2.23
C PRO A 214 -2.04 -11.22 -1.45
N ALA A 215 -2.34 -10.03 -1.96
CA ALA A 215 -3.07 -9.01 -1.21
C ALA A 215 -4.54 -9.35 -1.00
N ARG A 216 -5.01 -8.96 0.18
CA ARG A 216 -6.36 -9.22 0.69
C ARG A 216 -7.20 -7.97 0.91
N ARG A 217 -6.61 -6.77 0.85
CA ARG A 217 -7.31 -5.51 1.15
C ARG A 217 -7.06 -4.44 0.11
N HIS A 218 -5.82 -4.21 -0.27
CA HIS A 218 -5.40 -3.07 -1.08
C HIS A 218 -4.61 -3.57 -2.29
N LEU A 219 -5.08 -3.25 -3.49
CA LEU A 219 -4.39 -3.56 -4.74
C LEU A 219 -4.12 -2.27 -5.50
N THR A 220 -2.87 -2.01 -5.87
CA THR A 220 -2.50 -0.91 -6.75
C THR A 220 -1.81 -1.46 -7.99
N LEU A 221 -2.31 -1.11 -9.16
CA LEU A 221 -1.79 -1.49 -10.46
C LEU A 221 -1.33 -0.25 -11.19
N ASN A 222 -0.08 -0.24 -11.67
CA ASN A 222 0.48 0.85 -12.43
C ASN A 222 1.37 0.30 -13.54
N PHE A 223 0.78 0.08 -14.71
CA PHE A 223 1.48 -0.40 -15.90
C PHE A 223 0.77 0.00 -17.19
N LEU A 224 1.51 -0.05 -18.30
CA LEU A 224 1.02 0.28 -19.64
C LEU A 224 1.05 -0.98 -20.52
N PRO A 225 -0.06 -1.72 -20.62
CA PRO A 225 -0.10 -2.92 -21.46
C PRO A 225 -0.27 -2.58 -22.95
N ASN A 226 -0.02 -3.55 -23.84
CA ASN A 226 -0.25 -3.36 -25.27
C ASN A 226 -1.75 -3.25 -25.59
N GLU A 227 -2.04 -2.74 -26.78
CA GLU A 227 -3.40 -2.65 -27.30
C GLU A 227 -4.07 -4.04 -27.34
N GLY A 228 -5.30 -4.12 -26.85
CA GLY A 228 -6.06 -5.37 -26.77
C GLY A 228 -5.79 -6.21 -25.51
N PHE A 229 -4.87 -5.79 -24.64
CA PHE A 229 -4.75 -6.41 -23.31
C PHE A 229 -6.06 -6.28 -22.54
N SER A 230 -6.44 -7.36 -21.87
CA SER A 230 -7.67 -7.44 -21.10
C SER A 230 -7.49 -8.45 -19.98
N PHE A 231 -8.04 -8.18 -18.80
CA PHE A 231 -7.95 -9.06 -17.65
C PHE A 231 -9.35 -9.32 -17.08
N ASP A 232 -9.65 -10.57 -16.74
CA ASP A 232 -10.91 -10.92 -16.07
C ASP A 232 -10.78 -10.73 -14.56
N PHE A 233 -11.30 -9.63 -14.05
CA PHE A 233 -11.27 -9.31 -12.62
C PHE A 233 -12.04 -10.31 -11.74
N LYS A 234 -12.89 -11.17 -12.31
CA LYS A 234 -13.57 -12.26 -11.57
C LYS A 234 -12.60 -13.34 -11.11
N THR A 235 -11.43 -13.43 -11.75
CA THR A 235 -10.36 -14.37 -11.36
C THR A 235 -9.66 -13.96 -10.06
N LEU A 236 -9.83 -12.71 -9.61
CA LEU A 236 -9.26 -12.25 -8.35
C LEU A 236 -9.90 -12.98 -7.17
N LYS A 237 -9.05 -13.59 -6.34
CA LYS A 237 -9.46 -14.48 -5.24
C LYS A 237 -10.20 -13.78 -4.09
N TYR A 238 -9.99 -12.48 -3.91
CA TYR A 238 -10.44 -11.74 -2.74
C TYR A 238 -11.31 -10.54 -3.10
N TYR A 239 -12.20 -10.18 -2.17
CA TYR A 239 -12.89 -8.89 -2.17
C TYR A 239 -11.95 -7.82 -1.59
N PHE A 240 -11.67 -6.77 -2.35
CA PHE A 240 -10.76 -5.72 -1.90
C PHE A 240 -11.49 -4.61 -1.15
N TRP A 241 -10.80 -4.00 -0.19
CA TRP A 241 -11.23 -2.73 0.37
C TRP A 241 -11.04 -1.61 -0.66
N ASP A 242 -9.89 -1.57 -1.33
CA ASP A 242 -9.73 -0.71 -2.50
C ASP A 242 -8.81 -1.30 -3.57
N ILE A 243 -9.17 -0.99 -4.82
CA ILE A 243 -8.34 -1.22 -6.00
C ILE A 243 -8.08 0.12 -6.66
N LYS A 244 -6.81 0.41 -6.91
CA LYS A 244 -6.33 1.57 -7.66
C LYS A 244 -5.67 1.08 -8.94
N ILE A 245 -6.12 1.58 -10.09
CA ILE A 245 -5.56 1.29 -11.40
C ILE A 245 -5.12 2.63 -12.00
N GLU A 246 -3.81 2.83 -12.06
CA GLU A 246 -3.19 3.90 -12.82
C GLU A 246 -3.15 3.52 -14.30
N ASN A 247 -3.11 4.52 -15.19
CA ASN A 247 -3.03 4.29 -16.64
C ASN A 247 -4.12 3.35 -17.16
N SER A 248 -5.35 3.54 -16.67
CA SER A 248 -6.48 2.62 -16.82
C SER A 248 -7.13 2.60 -18.23
N LYS A 249 -6.46 3.09 -19.28
CA LYS A 249 -6.99 3.12 -20.66
C LYS A 249 -7.36 1.74 -21.22
N TRP A 250 -6.71 0.70 -20.72
CA TRP A 250 -6.92 -0.70 -21.11
C TRP A 250 -8.12 -1.36 -20.41
N ILE A 251 -8.79 -0.65 -19.50
CA ILE A 251 -9.98 -1.13 -18.80
C ILE A 251 -11.22 -0.71 -19.60
N SER A 252 -12.04 -1.69 -20.01
CA SER A 252 -13.35 -1.42 -20.58
C SER A 252 -14.36 -1.06 -19.48
N LEU A 253 -15.42 -0.34 -19.85
CA LEU A 253 -16.50 0.00 -18.90
C LEU A 253 -17.14 -1.24 -18.29
N GLU A 254 -17.37 -2.28 -19.11
CA GLU A 254 -17.96 -3.54 -18.66
C GLU A 254 -17.10 -4.23 -17.59
N GLN A 255 -15.78 -4.22 -17.76
CA GLN A 255 -14.86 -4.79 -16.77
C GLN A 255 -14.97 -4.08 -15.42
N THR A 256 -15.22 -2.77 -15.40
CA THR A 256 -15.35 -2.01 -14.14
C THR A 256 -16.54 -2.47 -13.29
N PHE A 257 -17.59 -2.98 -13.91
CA PHE A 257 -18.77 -3.49 -13.21
C PHE A 257 -18.52 -4.83 -12.54
N ASP A 258 -17.53 -5.58 -13.04
CA ASP A 258 -17.15 -6.90 -12.53
C ASP A 258 -16.07 -6.83 -11.43
N ILE A 259 -15.50 -5.65 -11.17
CA ILE A 259 -14.47 -5.48 -10.14
C ILE A 259 -15.07 -5.68 -8.75
N ASN A 260 -14.56 -6.69 -8.04
CA ASN A 260 -14.99 -7.04 -6.70
C ASN A 260 -14.24 -6.25 -5.62
N SER A 261 -14.63 -4.99 -5.41
CA SER A 261 -14.00 -4.07 -4.46
C SER A 261 -15.01 -3.13 -3.81
N MET A 262 -14.74 -2.67 -2.59
CA MET A 262 -15.53 -1.61 -1.94
C MET A 262 -15.26 -0.24 -2.57
N ILE A 263 -14.01 0.04 -2.92
CA ILE A 263 -13.58 1.30 -3.53
C ILE A 263 -12.80 0.99 -4.81
N ILE A 264 -13.16 1.66 -5.90
CA ILE A 264 -12.46 1.56 -7.19
C ILE A 264 -11.92 2.94 -7.56
N LYS A 265 -10.66 3.00 -8.00
CA LYS A 265 -10.03 4.22 -8.52
C LYS A 265 -9.39 3.93 -9.86
N LEU A 266 -9.86 4.61 -10.90
CA LEU A 266 -9.35 4.53 -12.26
C LEU A 266 -8.75 5.88 -12.63
N ALA A 267 -7.44 5.95 -12.79
CA ALA A 267 -6.73 7.16 -13.23
C ALA A 267 -6.27 7.01 -14.68
N GLY A 268 -6.28 8.12 -15.42
CA GLY A 268 -5.97 8.16 -16.84
C GLY A 268 -6.79 7.18 -17.69
N SER A 269 -8.11 7.13 -17.50
CA SER A 269 -8.98 6.23 -18.26
C SER A 269 -9.20 6.71 -19.70
N SER A 270 -9.80 5.87 -20.54
CA SER A 270 -10.29 6.22 -21.88
C SER A 270 -11.76 6.66 -21.88
N PHE A 271 -12.37 6.81 -20.71
CA PHE A 271 -13.80 7.09 -20.59
C PHE A 271 -14.12 8.54 -20.91
N THR A 272 -15.24 8.72 -21.59
CA THR A 272 -15.76 10.00 -22.07
C THR A 272 -17.12 10.31 -21.43
N ASN A 273 -17.76 11.41 -21.84
CA ASN A 273 -19.14 11.71 -21.50
C ASN A 273 -20.11 10.57 -21.83
N ASN A 274 -19.83 9.77 -22.88
CA ASN A 274 -20.68 8.65 -23.24
C ASN A 274 -20.69 7.55 -22.17
N GLU A 275 -19.51 7.15 -21.69
CA GLU A 275 -19.40 6.13 -20.63
C GLU A 275 -20.00 6.63 -19.32
N PHE A 276 -19.86 7.93 -19.01
CA PHE A 276 -20.57 8.56 -17.89
C PHE A 276 -22.09 8.39 -18.02
N LYS A 277 -22.67 8.72 -19.19
CA LYS A 277 -24.11 8.56 -19.45
C LYS A 277 -24.54 7.09 -19.29
N ILE A 278 -23.72 6.13 -19.76
CA ILE A 278 -24.00 4.69 -19.63
C ILE A 278 -24.02 4.27 -18.16
N ILE A 279 -23.04 4.67 -17.35
CA ILE A 279 -22.99 4.36 -15.90
C ILE A 279 -24.26 4.87 -15.23
N MET A 280 -24.61 6.13 -15.48
CA MET A 280 -25.77 6.77 -14.87
C MET A 280 -27.08 6.10 -15.26
N ASN A 281 -27.28 5.84 -16.55
CA ASN A 281 -28.49 5.19 -17.04
C ASN A 281 -28.61 3.75 -16.52
N LYS A 282 -27.49 3.00 -16.47
CA LYS A 282 -27.46 1.64 -15.92
C LYS A 282 -27.90 1.65 -14.45
N TRP A 283 -27.36 2.56 -13.63
CA TRP A 283 -27.73 2.69 -12.22
C TRP A 283 -29.19 3.12 -12.03
N LYS A 284 -29.66 4.13 -12.78
CA LYS A 284 -31.07 4.57 -12.74
C LYS A 284 -32.05 3.44 -13.04
N ASN A 285 -31.69 2.54 -13.96
CA ASN A 285 -32.47 1.36 -14.33
C ASN A 285 -32.40 0.21 -13.31
N GLY A 286 -31.98 0.47 -12.06
CA GLY A 286 -32.05 -0.49 -10.96
C GLY A 286 -30.79 -1.34 -10.75
N TRP A 287 -29.71 -1.12 -11.51
CA TRP A 287 -28.44 -1.79 -11.26
C TRP A 287 -27.84 -1.38 -9.91
N ASN A 288 -27.36 -2.36 -9.15
CA ASN A 288 -26.69 -2.16 -7.86
C ASN A 288 -25.26 -2.72 -7.94
N PRO A 289 -24.22 -1.87 -7.97
CA PRO A 289 -22.85 -2.35 -7.98
C PRO A 289 -22.43 -2.95 -6.64
N ASN A 290 -21.36 -3.76 -6.69
CA ASN A 290 -20.71 -4.34 -5.50
C ASN A 290 -19.78 -3.35 -4.77
N TRP A 291 -19.49 -2.21 -5.39
CA TRP A 291 -18.68 -1.13 -4.83
C TRP A 291 -19.55 -0.08 -4.13
N SER A 292 -18.97 0.60 -3.14
CA SER A 292 -19.58 1.73 -2.44
C SER A 292 -19.10 3.09 -2.97
N SER A 293 -17.88 3.13 -3.53
CA SER A 293 -17.34 4.32 -4.20
C SER A 293 -16.53 3.94 -5.42
N MET A 294 -16.70 4.69 -6.51
CA MET A 294 -15.93 4.58 -7.73
C MET A 294 -15.46 5.97 -8.15
N LYS A 295 -14.14 6.16 -8.22
CA LYS A 295 -13.51 7.40 -8.67
C LYS A 295 -12.86 7.18 -10.03
N ILE A 296 -13.20 8.01 -11.01
CA ILE A 296 -12.71 7.91 -12.38
C ILE A 296 -12.14 9.25 -12.82
N GLU A 297 -10.95 9.24 -13.41
CA GLU A 297 -10.42 10.34 -14.22
C GLU A 297 -10.75 10.08 -15.68
N PHE A 298 -11.66 10.88 -16.24
CA PHE A 298 -12.11 10.82 -17.63
C PHE A 298 -11.08 11.45 -18.58
N SER A 299 -11.12 11.09 -19.86
CA SER A 299 -10.21 11.66 -20.87
C SER A 299 -10.53 13.13 -21.19
N GLU A 300 -11.77 13.54 -20.97
CA GLU A 300 -12.32 14.85 -21.26
C GLU A 300 -13.06 15.44 -20.06
N THR A 301 -13.24 16.76 -20.07
CA THR A 301 -14.08 17.44 -19.07
C THR A 301 -15.54 17.06 -19.34
N LEU A 302 -16.27 16.76 -18.27
CA LEU A 302 -17.64 16.28 -18.40
C LEU A 302 -18.65 17.43 -18.53
N ASP A 303 -19.57 17.26 -19.45
CA ASP A 303 -20.70 18.14 -19.67
C ASP A 303 -21.89 17.69 -18.81
N VAL A 304 -21.73 17.87 -17.50
CA VAL A 304 -22.69 17.38 -16.51
C VAL A 304 -23.97 18.21 -16.53
N GLU A 305 -23.91 19.50 -16.88
CA GLU A 305 -25.09 20.37 -16.98
C GLU A 305 -26.05 19.90 -18.08
N ASN A 306 -25.51 19.51 -19.25
CA ASN A 306 -26.35 18.91 -20.29
C ASN A 306 -26.90 17.54 -19.85
N PHE A 307 -26.13 16.71 -19.14
CA PHE A 307 -26.67 15.45 -18.62
C PHE A 307 -27.81 15.67 -17.61
N VAL A 308 -27.63 16.59 -16.67
CA VAL A 308 -28.62 16.92 -15.64
C VAL A 308 -29.89 17.47 -16.28
N SER A 309 -29.78 18.43 -17.20
CA SER A 309 -30.93 19.03 -17.87
C SER A 309 -31.68 18.06 -18.79
N GLU A 310 -30.98 17.13 -19.45
CA GLU A 310 -31.60 16.11 -20.32
C GLU A 310 -32.27 14.98 -19.54
N ASN A 311 -31.77 14.63 -18.35
CA ASN A 311 -32.10 13.35 -17.70
C ASN A 311 -32.61 13.44 -16.26
N LEU A 312 -32.58 14.60 -15.60
CA LEU A 312 -33.10 14.78 -14.25
C LEU A 312 -34.27 15.77 -14.27
N SER A 313 -35.45 15.33 -13.84
CA SER A 313 -36.57 16.25 -13.62
C SER A 313 -36.30 17.09 -12.37
N ASP A 314 -36.81 18.33 -12.30
CA ASP A 314 -36.60 19.27 -11.19
C ASP A 314 -36.90 18.68 -9.78
N ASN A 315 -37.67 17.59 -9.70
CA ASN A 315 -38.03 16.91 -8.45
C ASN A 315 -37.02 15.85 -7.98
N GLU A 316 -36.02 15.49 -8.78
CA GLU A 316 -35.01 14.45 -8.47
C GLU A 316 -33.66 15.03 -8.01
N VAL A 317 -33.49 16.34 -8.15
CA VAL A 317 -32.31 17.09 -7.71
C VAL A 317 -32.72 17.87 -6.47
N ASP A 318 -32.31 17.41 -5.28
CA ASP A 318 -32.46 18.20 -4.06
C ASP A 318 -31.19 19.04 -3.84
N PRO A 319 -31.18 20.34 -4.18
CA PRO A 319 -30.05 21.21 -3.86
C PRO A 319 -29.87 21.43 -2.35
N ALA A 320 -30.87 21.07 -1.52
CA ALA A 320 -30.89 21.29 -0.07
C ALA A 320 -30.64 20.03 0.77
N SER A 321 -30.46 18.84 0.16
CA SER A 321 -30.08 17.63 0.90
C SER A 321 -28.62 17.78 1.38
N LYS A 322 -28.44 18.42 2.53
CA LYS A 322 -27.15 18.48 3.22
C LYS A 322 -26.59 17.05 3.28
N PRO A 323 -25.36 16.80 2.80
CA PRO A 323 -24.77 15.49 2.93
C PRO A 323 -24.81 15.10 4.41
N LEU A 324 -25.05 13.83 4.72
CA LEU A 324 -24.73 13.23 6.02
C LEU A 324 -23.20 13.29 6.21
N LEU A 325 -22.72 14.51 6.44
CA LEU A 325 -21.31 14.91 6.40
C LEU A 325 -20.57 14.30 7.59
N ASN A 326 -21.23 13.94 8.69
CA ASN A 326 -20.55 13.67 9.95
C ASN A 326 -19.96 12.25 10.09
N VAL A 327 -20.47 11.25 9.39
CA VAL A 327 -19.91 9.88 9.48
C VAL A 327 -18.77 9.69 8.47
N PHE A 328 -18.86 10.35 7.31
CA PHE A 328 -17.85 10.29 6.26
C PHE A 328 -16.96 11.54 6.16
N ALA A 329 -17.14 12.59 6.97
CA ALA A 329 -16.13 13.67 7.09
C ALA A 329 -14.76 13.10 7.46
N ASN A 330 -14.72 12.02 8.24
CA ASN A 330 -13.50 11.29 8.57
C ASN A 330 -12.90 10.52 7.36
N LEU A 331 -13.67 10.25 6.31
CA LEU A 331 -13.22 9.73 5.01
C LEU A 331 -12.91 10.86 3.99
N ASN A 332 -13.69 11.95 3.99
CA ASN A 332 -13.46 13.17 3.20
C ASN A 332 -12.13 13.84 3.55
N LEU A 333 -11.67 13.70 4.79
CA LEU A 333 -10.37 14.16 5.22
C LEU A 333 -9.20 13.43 4.52
N ARG A 334 -9.41 12.25 3.90
CA ARG A 334 -8.39 11.50 3.16
C ARG A 334 -8.32 11.79 1.65
N LEU A 335 -9.26 12.52 1.08
CA LEU A 335 -9.31 12.85 -0.35
C LEU A 335 -9.63 14.34 -0.47
N GLY A 336 -8.59 15.16 -0.65
CA GLY A 336 -8.71 16.62 -0.63
C GLY A 336 -9.79 17.14 -1.59
N GLY A 337 -10.82 17.78 -1.05
CA GLY A 337 -11.81 18.53 -1.84
C GLY A 337 -11.35 19.97 -2.06
N ALA A 338 -10.88 20.29 -3.26
CA ALA A 338 -10.66 21.69 -3.67
C ALA A 338 -11.98 22.47 -3.68
N GLU A 339 -11.89 23.80 -3.58
CA GLU A 339 -13.02 24.74 -3.48
C GLU A 339 -13.97 24.72 -4.70
N ASP A 340 -13.59 24.05 -5.79
CA ASP A 340 -14.34 24.00 -7.07
C ASP A 340 -15.07 22.66 -7.33
N THR A 341 -15.39 21.88 -6.29
CA THR A 341 -16.05 20.58 -6.48
C THR A 341 -17.58 20.75 -6.62
N ILE A 342 -18.14 20.39 -7.78
CA ILE A 342 -19.59 20.35 -8.00
C ILE A 342 -20.15 19.03 -7.45
N VAL A 343 -21.29 19.08 -6.76
CA VAL A 343 -21.91 17.90 -6.13
C VAL A 343 -23.36 17.76 -6.58
N TYR A 344 -23.71 16.59 -7.09
CA TYR A 344 -25.08 16.20 -7.44
C TYR A 344 -25.51 15.01 -6.59
N ASN A 345 -26.75 15.00 -6.13
CA ASN A 345 -27.38 13.82 -5.52
C ASN A 345 -28.49 13.38 -6.45
N VAL A 346 -28.42 12.13 -6.90
CA VAL A 346 -29.47 11.50 -7.70
C VAL A 346 -30.09 10.40 -6.86
N SER A 347 -31.42 10.37 -6.78
CA SER A 347 -32.16 9.37 -6.02
C SER A 347 -32.96 8.46 -6.93
N ARG A 348 -33.21 7.23 -6.48
CA ARG A 348 -34.16 6.29 -7.10
C ARG A 348 -35.41 6.14 -6.22
N PRO A 349 -36.53 5.65 -6.77
CA PRO A 349 -37.75 5.37 -6.01
C PRO A 349 -37.55 4.41 -4.82
N ASP A 350 -36.53 3.56 -4.87
CA ASP A 350 -36.16 2.62 -3.79
C ASP A 350 -35.39 3.28 -2.63
N LYS A 351 -35.25 4.62 -2.62
CA LYS A 351 -34.51 5.44 -1.64
C LYS A 351 -32.99 5.27 -1.65
N THR A 352 -32.43 4.57 -2.64
CA THR A 352 -30.98 4.60 -2.85
C THR A 352 -30.57 5.95 -3.43
N VAL A 353 -29.44 6.46 -2.96
CA VAL A 353 -28.90 7.75 -3.40
C VAL A 353 -27.49 7.56 -3.92
N MET A 354 -27.23 8.08 -5.12
CA MET A 354 -25.89 8.23 -5.67
C MET A 354 -25.49 9.70 -5.57
N THR A 355 -24.42 9.98 -4.84
CA THR A 355 -23.76 11.28 -4.87
C THR A 355 -22.66 11.25 -5.91
N ILE A 356 -22.66 12.24 -6.79
CA ILE A 356 -21.67 12.43 -7.83
C ILE A 356 -20.91 13.71 -7.48
N ARG A 357 -19.59 13.60 -7.30
CA ARG A 357 -18.71 14.75 -7.11
C ARG A 357 -17.84 14.92 -8.32
N ILE A 358 -17.86 16.09 -8.94
CA ILE A 358 -17.05 16.41 -10.11
C ILE A 358 -16.05 17.50 -9.75
N ASN A 359 -14.81 17.28 -10.15
CA ASN A 359 -13.75 18.28 -10.14
C ASN A 359 -12.99 18.15 -11.45
N ASP A 360 -13.27 19.04 -12.40
CA ASP A 360 -12.80 18.99 -13.79
C ASP A 360 -13.06 17.62 -14.45
N LYS A 361 -12.02 16.84 -14.75
CA LYS A 361 -12.13 15.51 -15.38
C LYS A 361 -12.34 14.36 -14.39
N ILE A 362 -12.35 14.66 -13.10
CA ILE A 362 -12.40 13.65 -12.04
C ILE A 362 -13.82 13.57 -11.49
N VAL A 363 -14.40 12.36 -11.52
CA VAL A 363 -15.70 12.07 -10.91
C VAL A 363 -15.56 11.05 -9.79
N ASP A 364 -16.25 11.27 -8.69
CA ASP A 364 -16.46 10.30 -7.61
C ASP A 364 -17.94 9.96 -7.52
N PHE A 365 -18.27 8.70 -7.83
CA PHE A 365 -19.59 8.12 -7.61
C PHE A 365 -19.61 7.48 -6.23
N ILE A 366 -20.49 7.94 -5.34
CA ILE A 366 -20.60 7.45 -3.97
C ILE A 366 -22.03 6.99 -3.72
N LEU A 367 -22.18 5.73 -3.31
CA LEU A 367 -23.48 5.14 -3.03
C LEU A 367 -23.81 5.19 -1.55
N TYR A 368 -25.00 5.68 -1.25
CA TYR A 368 -25.58 5.65 0.08
C TYR A 368 -26.81 4.77 0.06
N ASN A 369 -26.79 3.74 0.91
CA ASN A 369 -27.99 3.01 1.25
C ASN A 369 -28.59 3.70 2.48
N LEU A 370 -29.66 4.47 2.28
CA LEU A 370 -30.49 4.97 3.38
C LEU A 370 -31.33 3.79 3.89
N ARG A 371 -30.70 2.89 4.66
CA ARG A 371 -31.43 1.91 5.47
C ARG A 371 -31.64 2.43 6.87
#